data_AF-A0A524F4Z1-F1
#
_entry.id   AF-A0A524F4Z1-F1
#
_cell.length_a   1.000
_cell.length_b   1.000
_cell.length_c   1.000
_cell.angle_alpha   90.00
_cell.angle_beta   90.00
_cell.angle_gamma   90.00
#
_symmetry.space_group_name_H-M   'P 1'
#
loop_
_entity.id
_entity.type
_entity.pdbx_description
1 polymer ?
#
loop_
_entity_poly.entity_id
_entity_poly.type
_entity_poly.pdbx_seq_one_letter_code
_entity_poly.pdbx_strand_id
1 'polypeptide(L)'
;MQTIDSLSNTISQIVPKYAFVLDTGSIIKSTISEENILQLAKFLPKICKDLKPGSYIHKSKLFIYRLTTNFVVFLLSDKDKQEIITLLEDIGQGFTLKIAREFKLHPNSSLGSIIRSIVFSVTTEKGPELMDWIVNDKENSVDDKDAYKIAMKTMLNLTDELEGAKKKVLFFQPFLMYDALGISYLFQIPFPGARGGSFDSALTVLVDFKHRAVMYSLYKELEEILHNFEPKITKEFQNVYQDDICLSKDDFNGTLVDLRNRIDRLNFKILDSEVLMDEMINAVRELNDI
;
A
#
# COMPACT_ATOMS: atom_id res chain seq x y z
N MET A 1 -1.86 -22.59 -7.17
CA MET A 1 -2.93 -23.26 -6.38
C MET A 1 -2.71 -24.76 -6.16
N GLN A 2 -2.23 -25.56 -7.13
CA GLN A 2 -2.00 -27.01 -6.93
C GLN A 2 -1.11 -27.36 -5.71
N THR A 3 -0.10 -26.54 -5.39
CA THR A 3 0.76 -26.75 -4.22
C THR A 3 0.00 -26.56 -2.90
N ILE A 4 -0.83 -25.51 -2.82
CA ILE A 4 -1.65 -25.22 -1.63
C ILE A 4 -2.65 -26.33 -1.38
N ASP A 5 -3.27 -26.87 -2.42
CA ASP A 5 -4.21 -27.99 -2.27
C ASP A 5 -3.49 -29.27 -1.84
N SER A 6 -2.29 -29.54 -2.37
CA SER A 6 -1.46 -30.67 -1.93
C SER A 6 -1.03 -30.56 -0.47
N LEU A 7 -0.64 -29.35 -0.03
CA LEU A 7 -0.27 -29.06 1.36
C LEU A 7 -1.50 -29.19 2.29
N SER A 8 -2.63 -28.63 1.87
CA SER A 8 -3.94 -28.72 2.53
C SER A 8 -4.36 -30.17 2.73
N ASN A 9 -4.25 -31.01 1.70
CA ASN A 9 -4.55 -32.42 1.78
C ASN A 9 -3.65 -33.14 2.79
N THR A 10 -2.34 -32.88 2.75
CA THR A 10 -1.36 -33.46 3.69
C THR A 10 -1.69 -33.12 5.14
N ILE A 11 -1.97 -31.84 5.43
CA ILE A 11 -2.30 -31.38 6.78
C ILE A 11 -3.64 -31.96 7.25
N SER A 12 -4.66 -31.92 6.39
CA SER A 12 -6.04 -32.29 6.74
C SER A 12 -6.21 -33.75 7.19
N GLN A 13 -5.27 -34.63 6.83
CA GLN A 13 -5.25 -36.03 7.27
C GLN A 13 -4.96 -36.18 8.77
N ILE A 14 -4.25 -35.22 9.37
CA ILE A 14 -3.82 -35.28 10.77
C ILE A 14 -4.48 -34.17 11.60
N VAL A 15 -4.57 -32.97 11.03
CA VAL A 15 -5.12 -31.77 11.67
C VAL A 15 -6.28 -31.20 10.86
N PRO A 16 -7.53 -31.35 11.31
CA PRO A 16 -8.70 -30.86 10.56
C PRO A 16 -8.85 -29.34 10.59
N LYS A 17 -8.28 -28.66 11.61
CA LYS A 17 -8.36 -27.20 11.79
C LYS A 17 -7.01 -26.54 11.52
N TYR A 18 -6.89 -25.89 10.37
CA TYR A 18 -5.67 -25.22 9.94
C TYR A 18 -5.96 -23.94 9.16
N ALA A 19 -4.95 -23.08 9.05
CA ALA A 19 -4.98 -21.94 8.15
C ALA A 19 -3.59 -21.67 7.56
N PHE A 20 -3.59 -21.16 6.33
CA PHE A 20 -2.42 -20.67 5.61
C PHE A 20 -2.53 -19.16 5.50
N VAL A 21 -1.55 -18.46 6.04
CA VAL A 21 -1.60 -17.01 6.17
C VAL A 21 -0.24 -16.45 5.79
N LEU A 22 -0.24 -15.33 5.08
CA LEU A 22 0.98 -14.60 4.79
C LEU A 22 1.42 -13.80 6.03
N ASP A 23 2.68 -13.40 6.09
CA ASP A 23 3.20 -12.52 7.15
C ASP A 23 2.50 -11.15 7.20
N THR A 24 1.86 -10.74 6.09
CA THR A 24 0.97 -9.57 5.98
C THR A 24 -0.38 -9.75 6.69
N GLY A 25 -0.72 -10.97 7.12
CA GLY A 25 -2.03 -11.33 7.66
C GLY A 25 -3.05 -11.75 6.60
N SER A 26 -2.70 -11.75 5.31
CA SER A 26 -3.60 -12.23 4.25
C SER A 26 -3.85 -13.73 4.36
N ILE A 27 -5.12 -14.13 4.40
CA ILE A 27 -5.53 -15.53 4.52
C ILE A 27 -5.58 -16.16 3.12
N ILE A 28 -4.80 -17.22 2.91
CA ILE A 28 -4.76 -17.97 1.63
C ILE A 28 -5.82 -19.09 1.64
N LYS A 29 -5.91 -19.82 2.74
CA LYS A 29 -6.87 -20.92 2.94
C LYS A 29 -7.08 -21.14 4.43
N SER A 30 -8.30 -21.44 4.86
CA SER A 30 -8.58 -21.72 6.27
C SER A 30 -9.74 -22.69 6.42
N THR A 31 -9.63 -23.61 7.37
CA THR A 31 -10.76 -24.39 7.92
C THR A 31 -11.18 -23.89 9.31
N ILE A 32 -10.43 -22.91 9.85
CA ILE A 32 -10.77 -22.17 11.07
C ILE A 32 -11.66 -20.99 10.68
N SER A 33 -12.60 -20.59 11.54
CA SER A 33 -13.47 -19.44 11.26
C SER A 33 -12.65 -18.19 11.01
N GLU A 34 -13.08 -17.39 10.04
CA GLU A 34 -12.37 -16.21 9.56
C GLU A 34 -12.11 -15.20 10.67
N GLU A 35 -13.11 -14.94 11.53
CA GLU A 35 -12.98 -14.08 12.70
C GLU A 35 -11.80 -14.46 13.61
N ASN A 36 -11.67 -15.77 13.94
CA ASN A 36 -10.61 -16.26 14.79
C ASN A 36 -9.23 -16.16 14.12
N ILE A 37 -9.15 -16.40 12.81
CA ILE A 37 -7.90 -16.25 12.07
C ILE A 37 -7.49 -14.79 11.96
N LEU A 38 -8.42 -13.87 11.72
CA LEU A 38 -8.12 -12.44 11.66
C LEU A 38 -7.54 -11.96 12.98
N GLN A 39 -8.09 -12.40 14.12
CA GLN A 39 -7.52 -12.09 15.44
C GLN A 39 -6.08 -12.62 15.59
N LEU A 40 -5.81 -13.85 15.15
CA LEU A 40 -4.46 -14.44 15.19
C LEU A 40 -3.49 -13.74 14.22
N ALA A 41 -3.97 -13.39 13.03
CA ALA A 41 -3.20 -12.76 11.96
C ALA A 41 -2.70 -11.37 12.37
N LYS A 42 -3.46 -10.61 13.18
CA LYS A 42 -3.03 -9.31 13.76
C LYS A 42 -1.68 -9.39 14.48
N PHE A 43 -1.34 -10.54 15.08
CA PHE A 43 -0.11 -10.71 15.85
C PHE A 43 1.07 -11.26 15.02
N LEU A 44 0.83 -11.67 13.77
CA LEU A 44 1.84 -12.26 12.91
C LEU A 44 3.07 -11.39 12.70
N PRO A 45 2.98 -10.06 12.47
CA PRO A 45 4.17 -9.24 12.26
C PRO A 45 5.15 -9.29 13.44
N LYS A 46 4.61 -9.30 14.67
CA LYS A 46 5.41 -9.41 15.90
C LYS A 46 6.00 -10.81 16.02
N ILE A 47 5.20 -11.86 15.81
CA ILE A 47 5.63 -13.25 15.91
C ILE A 47 6.72 -13.57 14.87
N CYS A 48 6.55 -13.12 13.62
CA CYS A 48 7.48 -13.37 12.53
C CYS A 48 8.79 -12.59 12.67
N LYS A 49 8.85 -11.54 13.52
CA LYS A 49 10.11 -10.88 13.84
C LYS A 49 11.05 -11.80 14.63
N ASP A 50 10.50 -12.59 15.53
CA ASP A 50 11.25 -13.44 16.45
C ASP A 50 11.33 -14.91 15.97
N LEU A 51 10.35 -15.36 15.20
CA LEU A 51 10.25 -16.74 14.72
C LEU A 51 11.00 -16.94 13.40
N LYS A 52 12.04 -17.78 13.33
CA LYS A 52 12.80 -18.03 12.10
C LYS A 52 12.04 -18.95 11.12
N PRO A 53 12.25 -18.84 9.80
CA PRO A 53 11.74 -19.85 8.86
C PRO A 53 12.20 -21.26 9.24
N GLY A 54 11.32 -22.24 9.09
CA GLY A 54 11.51 -23.62 9.53
C GLY A 54 11.31 -23.85 11.04
N SER A 55 10.92 -22.82 11.81
CA SER A 55 10.64 -22.96 13.25
C SER A 55 9.18 -22.71 13.58
N TYR A 56 8.75 -23.18 14.76
CA TYR A 56 7.38 -23.07 15.23
C TYR A 56 7.27 -22.54 16.67
N ILE A 57 6.13 -21.94 16.98
CA ILE A 57 5.67 -21.65 18.35
C ILE A 57 4.53 -22.61 18.68
N HIS A 58 4.54 -23.13 19.89
CA HIS A 58 3.48 -23.98 20.41
C HIS A 58 2.94 -23.40 21.72
N LYS A 59 1.63 -23.17 21.77
CA LYS A 59 0.93 -22.72 22.97
C LYS A 59 -0.44 -23.40 23.07
N SER A 60 -0.59 -24.26 24.08
CA SER A 60 -1.81 -25.08 24.25
C SER A 60 -2.09 -25.88 22.96
N LYS A 61 -3.27 -25.74 22.35
CA LYS A 61 -3.64 -26.46 21.12
C LYS A 61 -3.16 -25.78 19.82
N LEU A 62 -2.51 -24.62 19.91
CA LEU A 62 -2.10 -23.81 18.76
C LEU A 62 -0.63 -24.02 18.43
N PHE A 63 -0.36 -24.38 17.16
CA PHE A 63 0.96 -24.33 16.56
C PHE A 63 0.99 -23.26 15.48
N ILE A 64 2.02 -22.43 15.51
CA ILE A 64 2.31 -21.40 14.51
C ILE A 64 3.64 -21.77 13.89
N TYR A 65 3.62 -22.30 12.67
CA TYR A 65 4.81 -22.74 11.97
C TYR A 65 5.16 -21.79 10.83
N ARG A 66 6.35 -21.21 10.87
CA ARG A 66 6.82 -20.32 9.80
C ARG A 66 7.51 -21.16 8.73
N LEU A 67 6.77 -21.52 7.68
CA LEU A 67 7.27 -22.38 6.60
C LEU A 67 8.30 -21.67 5.72
N THR A 68 8.04 -20.41 5.35
CA THR A 68 8.96 -19.57 4.58
C THR A 68 9.13 -18.21 5.24
N THR A 69 9.86 -17.28 4.63
CA THR A 69 9.98 -15.90 5.12
C THR A 69 8.64 -15.19 5.25
N ASN A 70 7.66 -15.49 4.40
CA ASN A 70 6.38 -14.79 4.30
C ASN A 70 5.15 -15.69 4.40
N PHE A 71 5.33 -16.98 4.69
CA PHE A 71 4.23 -17.95 4.74
C PHE A 71 4.21 -18.66 6.09
N VAL A 72 3.07 -18.58 6.76
CA VAL A 72 2.84 -19.14 8.08
C VAL A 72 1.65 -20.11 8.05
N VAL A 73 1.82 -21.23 8.74
CA VAL A 73 0.80 -22.26 8.91
C VAL A 73 0.33 -22.23 10.36
N PHE A 74 -0.97 -22.02 10.55
CA PHE A 74 -1.63 -22.21 11.84
C PHE A 74 -2.24 -23.60 11.89
N LEU A 75 -1.99 -24.32 12.99
CA LEU A 75 -2.62 -25.61 13.27
C LEU A 75 -3.29 -25.54 14.65
N LEU A 76 -4.58 -25.90 14.71
CA LEU A 76 -5.32 -26.08 15.96
C LEU A 76 -5.58 -27.57 16.15
N SER A 77 -4.89 -28.19 17.10
CA SER A 77 -4.92 -29.64 17.28
C SER A 77 -4.86 -30.07 18.74
N ASP A 78 -5.57 -31.15 19.04
CA ASP A 78 -5.50 -31.90 20.30
C ASP A 78 -4.58 -33.14 20.20
N LYS A 79 -3.91 -33.32 19.06
CA LYS A 79 -2.98 -34.41 18.81
C LYS A 79 -1.72 -34.31 19.66
N ASP A 80 -1.01 -35.43 19.77
CA ASP A 80 0.27 -35.46 20.46
C ASP A 80 1.26 -34.49 19.79
N LYS A 81 2.04 -33.80 20.63
CA LYS A 81 2.98 -32.77 20.16
C LYS A 81 4.00 -33.35 19.16
N GLN A 82 4.49 -34.57 19.37
CA GLN A 82 5.45 -35.20 18.47
C GLN A 82 4.85 -35.56 17.11
N GLU A 83 3.57 -35.97 17.09
CA GLU A 83 2.82 -36.20 15.85
C GLU A 83 2.76 -34.92 15.01
N ILE A 84 2.51 -33.77 15.65
CA ILE A 84 2.49 -32.47 14.97
C ILE A 84 3.89 -32.04 14.52
N ILE A 85 4.92 -32.22 15.35
CA ILE A 85 6.30 -31.86 14.96
C ILE A 85 6.74 -32.65 13.73
N THR A 86 6.47 -33.95 13.70
CA THR A 86 6.79 -34.82 12.55
C THR A 86 6.09 -34.32 11.28
N LEU A 87 4.80 -33.97 11.37
CA LEU A 87 4.07 -33.35 10.27
C LEU A 87 4.70 -32.03 9.80
N LEU A 88 5.12 -31.15 10.72
CA LEU A 88 5.77 -29.88 10.36
C LEU A 88 7.11 -30.10 9.66
N GLU A 89 7.89 -31.10 10.06
CA GLU A 89 9.13 -31.50 9.41
C GLU A 89 8.90 -32.01 7.99
N ASP A 90 7.91 -32.89 7.80
CA ASP A 90 7.50 -33.41 6.48
C ASP A 90 7.05 -32.27 5.56
N ILE A 91 6.25 -31.34 6.08
CA ILE A 91 5.83 -30.13 5.36
C ILE A 91 7.05 -29.29 4.97
N GLY A 92 7.95 -29.06 5.92
CA GLY A 92 9.18 -28.30 5.70
C GLY A 92 10.03 -28.89 4.57
N GLN A 93 10.23 -30.21 4.55
CA GLN A 93 11.02 -30.87 3.51
C GLN A 93 10.31 -30.90 2.15
N GLY A 94 9.01 -31.20 2.13
CA GLY A 94 8.26 -31.42 0.89
C GLY A 94 7.78 -30.14 0.19
N PHE A 95 7.52 -29.07 0.94
CA PHE A 95 6.78 -27.91 0.44
C PHE A 95 7.54 -26.59 0.52
N THR A 96 8.56 -26.43 1.37
CA THR A 96 9.26 -25.13 1.55
C THR A 96 9.70 -24.52 0.23
N LEU A 97 10.41 -25.25 -0.62
CA LEU A 97 10.89 -24.69 -1.90
C LEU A 97 9.76 -24.37 -2.88
N LYS A 98 8.68 -25.17 -2.89
CA LYS A 98 7.54 -24.95 -3.79
C LYS A 98 6.74 -23.73 -3.34
N ILE A 99 6.44 -23.63 -2.05
CA ILE A 99 5.76 -22.47 -1.44
C ILE A 99 6.65 -21.24 -1.55
N ALA A 100 7.95 -21.34 -1.28
CA ALA A 100 8.87 -20.22 -1.45
C ALA A 100 9.00 -19.79 -2.91
N ARG A 101 8.67 -20.62 -3.91
CA ARG A 101 8.60 -20.23 -5.34
C ARG A 101 7.27 -19.63 -5.72
N GLU A 102 6.17 -20.21 -5.24
CA GLU A 102 4.80 -19.75 -5.53
C GLU A 102 4.50 -18.42 -4.82
N PHE A 103 5.04 -18.26 -3.61
CA PHE A 103 4.99 -17.06 -2.81
C PHE A 103 6.40 -16.43 -2.72
N LYS A 104 7.21 -16.58 -3.79
CA LYS A 104 8.53 -15.95 -3.93
C LYS A 104 8.39 -14.51 -3.49
N LEU A 105 8.99 -14.24 -2.33
CA LEU A 105 9.18 -12.92 -1.74
C LEU A 105 8.25 -11.86 -2.33
N HIS A 106 7.11 -11.59 -1.68
CA HIS A 106 6.74 -10.19 -1.53
C HIS A 106 7.78 -9.65 -0.55
N PRO A 107 8.93 -9.13 -1.02
CA PRO A 107 10.06 -8.85 -0.17
C PRO A 107 9.73 -7.52 0.49
N ASN A 108 8.96 -7.53 1.57
CA ASN A 108 8.40 -6.30 2.12
C ASN A 108 7.54 -5.57 1.07
N SER A 109 6.24 -5.86 0.99
CA SER A 109 5.36 -4.92 0.31
C SER A 109 5.23 -3.64 1.15
N SER A 110 6.32 -2.85 1.23
CA SER A 110 6.24 -1.44 1.57
C SER A 110 5.25 -0.84 0.59
N LEU A 111 4.55 0.22 1.00
CA LEU A 111 3.70 0.94 0.06
C LEU A 111 4.48 1.36 -1.20
N GLY A 112 5.79 1.59 -1.09
CA GLY A 112 6.66 1.78 -2.24
C GLY A 112 6.58 0.73 -3.29
N SER A 113 6.59 -0.55 -2.91
CA SER A 113 6.57 -1.65 -3.87
C SER A 113 5.33 -1.69 -4.76
N ILE A 114 4.22 -1.06 -4.32
CA ILE A 114 2.98 -0.97 -5.09
C ILE A 114 2.83 0.37 -5.82
N ILE A 115 3.67 1.37 -5.48
CA ILE A 115 3.78 2.61 -6.25
C ILE A 115 4.43 2.28 -7.59
N ARG A 116 3.75 2.64 -8.67
CA ARG A 116 4.30 2.58 -10.02
C ARG A 116 5.12 3.82 -10.32
N SER A 117 4.54 4.98 -10.02
CA SER A 117 5.13 6.27 -10.34
C SER A 117 4.63 7.36 -9.40
N ILE A 118 5.41 8.42 -9.27
CA ILE A 118 5.00 9.68 -8.64
C ILE A 118 5.24 10.77 -9.66
N VAL A 119 4.21 11.59 -9.90
CA VAL A 119 4.19 12.65 -10.90
C VAL A 119 3.97 13.99 -10.20
N PHE A 120 4.82 14.97 -10.49
CA PHE A 120 4.61 16.36 -10.07
C PHE A 120 4.24 17.22 -11.28
N SER A 121 3.11 17.91 -11.17
CA SER A 121 2.56 18.73 -12.25
C SER A 121 2.13 20.10 -11.75
N VAL A 122 2.25 21.10 -12.61
CA VAL A 122 1.93 22.51 -12.34
C VAL A 122 1.18 23.09 -13.53
N THR A 123 0.16 23.91 -13.31
CA THR A 123 -0.52 24.65 -14.37
C THR A 123 0.21 25.98 -14.59
N THR A 124 0.85 26.12 -15.74
CA THR A 124 1.49 27.37 -16.17
C THR A 124 0.54 28.19 -17.05
N GLU A 125 0.99 29.34 -17.55
CA GLU A 125 0.23 30.13 -18.53
C GLU A 125 -0.07 29.36 -19.83
N LYS A 126 0.73 28.34 -20.15
CA LYS A 126 0.55 27.47 -21.33
C LYS A 126 -0.39 26.30 -21.07
N GLY A 127 -0.81 26.10 -19.82
CA GLY A 127 -1.66 25.01 -19.37
C GLY A 127 -0.93 24.03 -18.44
N PRO A 128 -1.50 22.83 -18.22
CA PRO A 128 -0.88 21.79 -17.40
C PRO A 128 0.48 21.34 -17.94
N GLU A 129 1.49 21.37 -17.10
CA GLU A 129 2.85 20.93 -17.41
C GLU A 129 3.32 19.87 -16.41
N LEU A 130 4.06 18.90 -16.94
CA LEU A 130 4.80 17.91 -16.16
C LEU A 130 6.13 18.53 -15.74
N MET A 131 6.36 18.67 -14.42
CA MET A 131 7.63 19.17 -13.89
C MET A 131 8.66 18.05 -13.80
N ASP A 132 8.29 16.94 -13.15
CA ASP A 132 9.16 15.77 -12.99
C ASP A 132 8.31 14.53 -12.62
N TRP A 133 8.90 13.35 -12.76
CA TRP A 133 8.30 12.09 -12.35
C TRP A 133 9.35 11.02 -12.05
N ILE A 134 9.00 10.09 -11.18
CA ILE A 134 9.85 8.92 -10.88
C ILE A 134 9.12 7.63 -11.17
N VAL A 135 9.88 6.57 -11.47
CA VAL A 135 9.38 5.21 -11.69
C VAL A 135 9.96 4.30 -10.64
N ASN A 136 9.13 3.40 -10.13
CA ASN A 136 9.59 2.39 -9.19
C ASN A 136 10.03 1.09 -9.88
N ASP A 137 9.31 0.64 -10.92
CA ASP A 137 9.56 -0.64 -11.58
C ASP A 137 9.67 -0.49 -13.11
N LYS A 138 10.62 -1.21 -13.72
CA LYS A 138 10.86 -1.20 -15.16
C LYS A 138 9.85 -2.02 -15.95
N GLU A 139 9.17 -2.99 -15.32
CA GLU A 139 8.21 -3.85 -16.04
C GLU A 139 6.83 -3.22 -16.23
N ASN A 140 6.43 -2.30 -15.34
CA ASN A 140 5.17 -1.54 -15.42
C ASN A 140 5.43 -0.02 -15.46
N SER A 141 6.52 0.38 -16.11
CA SER A 141 6.93 1.77 -16.16
C SER A 141 5.93 2.60 -16.94
N VAL A 142 5.37 3.63 -16.29
CA VAL A 142 4.88 4.82 -16.99
C VAL A 142 6.05 5.33 -17.85
N ASP A 143 5.80 5.79 -19.08
CA ASP A 143 6.81 6.47 -19.90
C ASP A 143 6.59 8.00 -19.85
N ASP A 144 7.50 8.80 -20.43
CA ASP A 144 7.36 10.28 -20.42
C ASP A 144 6.02 10.74 -21.02
N LYS A 145 5.53 10.05 -22.04
CA LYS A 145 4.28 10.40 -22.73
C LYS A 145 3.08 10.12 -21.83
N ASP A 146 3.10 9.02 -21.11
CA ASP A 146 2.06 8.65 -20.17
C ASP A 146 2.11 9.53 -18.93
N ALA A 147 3.28 9.85 -18.40
CA ALA A 147 3.45 10.82 -17.31
C ALA A 147 2.85 12.18 -17.67
N TYR A 148 3.05 12.65 -18.91
CA TYR A 148 2.43 13.88 -19.40
C TYR A 148 0.90 13.79 -19.45
N LYS A 149 0.34 12.67 -19.95
CA LYS A 149 -1.12 12.47 -19.94
C LYS A 149 -1.68 12.39 -18.52
N ILE A 150 -0.95 11.79 -17.59
CA ILE A 150 -1.31 11.71 -16.17
C ILE A 150 -1.37 13.12 -15.59
N ALA A 151 -0.31 13.91 -15.77
CA ALA A 151 -0.25 15.31 -15.37
C ALA A 151 -1.45 16.11 -15.92
N MET A 152 -1.68 16.06 -17.24
CA MET A 152 -2.83 16.73 -17.85
C MET A 152 -4.16 16.30 -17.23
N LYS A 153 -4.40 14.99 -17.09
CA LYS A 153 -5.67 14.47 -16.57
C LYS A 153 -5.88 14.81 -15.09
N THR A 154 -4.82 14.83 -14.28
CA THR A 154 -4.90 15.25 -12.88
C THR A 154 -5.28 16.73 -12.81
N MET A 155 -4.59 17.58 -13.56
CA MET A 155 -4.81 19.03 -13.51
C MET A 155 -6.16 19.45 -14.11
N LEU A 156 -6.73 18.69 -15.05
CA LEU A 156 -8.08 18.96 -15.55
C LEU A 156 -9.16 18.83 -14.47
N ASN A 157 -8.95 18.05 -13.40
CA ASN A 157 -9.93 17.99 -12.31
C ASN A 157 -9.98 19.27 -11.47
N LEU A 158 -9.00 20.17 -11.62
CA LEU A 158 -8.99 21.47 -10.93
C LEU A 158 -10.01 22.44 -11.50
N THR A 159 -10.49 22.22 -12.72
CA THR A 159 -11.46 23.13 -13.35
C THR A 159 -12.82 23.14 -12.63
N ASP A 160 -13.07 22.18 -11.74
CA ASP A 160 -14.28 22.10 -10.93
C ASP A 160 -14.21 22.98 -9.65
N GLU A 161 -13.04 23.54 -9.29
CA GLU A 161 -12.92 24.47 -8.18
C GLU A 161 -13.09 25.93 -8.64
N LEU A 162 -14.19 26.57 -8.21
CA LEU A 162 -14.55 27.95 -8.57
C LEU A 162 -13.48 29.01 -8.24
N GLU A 163 -12.51 28.71 -7.36
CA GLU A 163 -11.44 29.63 -6.95
C GLU A 163 -10.02 29.07 -7.14
N GLY A 164 -9.85 28.02 -7.95
CA GLY A 164 -8.58 27.27 -8.05
C GLY A 164 -8.29 26.41 -6.81
N ALA A 165 -7.12 25.77 -6.75
CA ALA A 165 -6.73 24.77 -5.74
C ALA A 165 -6.49 25.33 -4.31
N LYS A 166 -7.27 26.34 -3.88
CA LYS A 166 -7.11 26.99 -2.57
C LYS A 166 -7.34 26.03 -1.41
N LYS A 167 -8.19 25.03 -1.61
CA LYS A 167 -8.36 23.94 -0.65
C LYS A 167 -7.36 22.86 -1.02
N LYS A 168 -6.44 22.57 -0.08
CA LYS A 168 -5.57 21.41 -0.23
C LYS A 168 -6.43 20.16 -0.12
N VAL A 169 -6.54 19.40 -1.20
CA VAL A 169 -7.46 18.27 -1.29
C VAL A 169 -6.72 17.05 -1.81
N LEU A 170 -6.91 15.92 -1.13
CA LEU A 170 -6.55 14.60 -1.64
C LEU A 170 -7.77 13.97 -2.31
N PHE A 171 -7.58 13.42 -3.51
CA PHE A 171 -8.62 12.67 -4.19
C PHE A 171 -8.06 11.46 -4.92
N PHE A 172 -8.95 10.51 -5.24
CA PHE A 172 -8.59 9.30 -5.95
C PHE A 172 -9.16 9.32 -7.36
N GLN A 173 -8.31 9.11 -8.35
CA GLN A 173 -8.69 9.11 -9.75
C GLN A 173 -8.33 7.79 -10.43
N PRO A 174 -9.29 7.06 -11.02
CA PRO A 174 -8.96 5.88 -11.80
C PRO A 174 -8.29 6.26 -13.13
N PHE A 175 -7.22 5.55 -13.46
CA PHE A 175 -6.55 5.58 -14.75
C PHE A 175 -6.70 4.22 -15.44
N LEU A 176 -7.90 3.97 -15.97
CA LEU A 176 -8.29 2.68 -16.54
C LEU A 176 -7.36 2.20 -17.66
N MET A 177 -6.89 3.12 -18.50
CA MET A 177 -5.93 2.81 -19.59
C MET A 177 -4.60 2.26 -19.07
N TYR A 178 -4.26 2.54 -17.82
CA TYR A 178 -3.04 2.06 -17.17
C TYR A 178 -3.33 0.98 -16.14
N ASP A 179 -4.57 0.54 -15.93
CA ASP A 179 -4.95 -0.32 -14.79
C ASP A 179 -4.36 0.19 -13.45
N ALA A 180 -4.48 1.51 -13.23
CA ALA A 180 -3.88 2.19 -12.08
C ALA A 180 -4.89 3.09 -11.35
N LEU A 181 -4.61 3.33 -10.07
CA LEU A 181 -5.27 4.35 -9.26
C LEU A 181 -4.29 5.48 -8.99
N GLY A 182 -4.68 6.71 -9.31
CA GLY A 182 -3.97 7.92 -8.90
C GLY A 182 -4.48 8.41 -7.57
N ILE A 183 -3.58 8.62 -6.62
CA ILE A 183 -3.82 9.40 -5.40
C ILE A 183 -3.24 10.79 -5.68
N SER A 184 -4.12 11.76 -5.89
CA SER A 184 -3.76 13.10 -6.32
C SER A 184 -3.97 14.10 -5.20
N TYR A 185 -2.93 14.86 -4.86
CA TYR A 185 -2.96 15.91 -3.87
C TYR A 185 -2.79 17.27 -4.55
N LEU A 186 -3.82 18.11 -4.46
CA LEU A 186 -3.88 19.44 -5.07
C LEU A 186 -3.47 20.52 -4.08
N PHE A 187 -2.70 21.49 -4.55
CA PHE A 187 -2.26 22.64 -3.77
C PHE A 187 -1.88 23.80 -4.69
N GLN A 188 -1.60 24.96 -4.10
CA GLN A 188 -1.09 26.13 -4.82
C GLN A 188 0.33 26.45 -4.41
N ILE A 189 1.16 26.81 -5.38
CA ILE A 189 2.51 27.32 -5.15
C ILE A 189 2.45 28.84 -5.32
N PRO A 190 2.69 29.63 -4.26
CA PRO A 190 2.78 31.09 -4.38
C PRO A 190 3.89 31.48 -5.34
N PHE A 191 3.57 32.30 -6.34
CA PHE A 191 4.52 32.74 -7.34
C PHE A 191 4.14 34.13 -7.85
N PRO A 192 4.96 35.17 -7.60
CA PRO A 192 4.64 36.55 -8.01
C PRO A 192 4.42 36.72 -9.51
N GLY A 193 5.09 35.92 -10.34
CA GLY A 193 4.92 35.94 -11.80
C GLY A 193 3.64 35.28 -12.31
N ALA A 194 2.85 34.62 -11.46
CA ALA A 194 1.62 33.97 -11.88
C ALA A 194 0.45 34.96 -11.92
N ARG A 195 -0.47 34.80 -12.89
CA ARG A 195 -1.63 35.69 -13.08
C ARG A 195 -2.49 35.88 -11.83
N GLY A 196 -2.59 34.87 -10.97
CA GLY A 196 -3.32 34.90 -9.70
C GLY A 196 -2.44 35.03 -8.45
N GLY A 197 -1.13 35.27 -8.61
CA GLY A 197 -0.14 35.23 -7.53
C GLY A 197 0.24 33.82 -7.07
N SER A 198 -0.28 32.78 -7.72
CA SER A 198 0.06 31.38 -7.49
C SER A 198 -0.18 30.52 -8.74
N PHE A 199 0.49 29.36 -8.80
CA PHE A 199 0.19 28.30 -9.75
C PHE A 199 -0.53 27.14 -9.06
N ASP A 200 -1.57 26.62 -9.69
CA ASP A 200 -2.18 25.36 -9.23
C ASP A 200 -1.23 24.20 -9.53
N SER A 201 -1.10 23.28 -8.58
CA SER A 201 -0.11 22.21 -8.59
C SER A 201 -0.71 20.91 -8.07
N ALA A 202 -0.12 19.79 -8.48
CA ALA A 202 -0.54 18.47 -8.01
C ALA A 202 0.64 17.51 -7.83
N LEU A 203 0.55 16.70 -6.78
CA LEU A 203 1.33 15.47 -6.61
C LEU A 203 0.43 14.28 -6.86
N THR A 204 0.74 13.47 -7.87
CA THR A 204 -0.01 12.25 -8.19
C THR A 204 0.84 11.02 -7.91
N VAL A 205 0.41 10.18 -6.97
CA VAL A 205 1.01 8.86 -6.73
C VAL A 205 0.17 7.81 -7.46
N LEU A 206 0.79 7.05 -8.35
CA LEU A 206 0.13 5.96 -9.07
C LEU A 206 0.44 4.61 -8.44
N VAL A 207 -0.61 3.81 -8.25
CA VAL A 207 -0.49 2.42 -7.77
C VAL A 207 -1.29 1.47 -8.67
N ASP A 208 -0.99 0.16 -8.62
CA ASP A 208 -1.85 -0.84 -9.29
C ASP A 208 -3.30 -0.72 -8.82
N PHE A 209 -4.26 -0.74 -9.74
CA PHE A 209 -5.68 -0.64 -9.40
C PHE A 209 -6.18 -1.79 -8.52
N LYS A 210 -5.52 -2.95 -8.55
CA LYS A 210 -5.77 -4.09 -7.66
C LYS A 210 -5.56 -3.74 -6.18
N HIS A 211 -4.78 -2.71 -5.86
CA HIS A 211 -4.48 -2.27 -4.49
C HIS A 211 -5.38 -1.10 -4.00
N ARG A 212 -6.40 -0.70 -4.75
CA ARG A 212 -7.27 0.46 -4.42
C ARG A 212 -7.87 0.43 -3.01
N ALA A 213 -8.32 -0.73 -2.54
CA ALA A 213 -8.95 -0.85 -1.22
C ALA A 213 -7.97 -0.49 -0.09
N VAL A 214 -6.71 -0.88 -0.25
CA VAL A 214 -5.63 -0.54 0.67
C VAL A 214 -5.37 0.97 0.64
N MET A 215 -5.37 1.61 -0.54
CA MET A 215 -5.17 3.06 -0.64
C MET A 215 -6.30 3.86 0.00
N TYR A 216 -7.55 3.43 -0.18
CA TYR A 216 -8.69 4.07 0.48
C TYR A 216 -8.60 3.99 2.00
N SER A 217 -8.10 2.86 2.54
CA SER A 217 -7.91 2.72 3.99
C SER A 217 -6.83 3.63 4.58
N LEU A 218 -5.94 4.17 3.74
CA LEU A 218 -4.83 5.05 4.13
C LEU A 218 -5.07 6.52 3.78
N TYR A 219 -6.32 6.92 3.51
CA TYR A 219 -6.62 8.27 3.04
C TYR A 219 -5.98 9.35 3.93
N LYS A 220 -6.17 9.26 5.26
CA LYS A 220 -5.70 10.27 6.21
C LYS A 220 -4.17 10.30 6.29
N GLU A 221 -3.52 9.13 6.31
CA GLU A 221 -2.08 9.01 6.37
C GLU A 221 -1.40 9.51 5.09
N LEU A 222 -1.99 9.21 3.93
CA LEU A 222 -1.52 9.72 2.64
C LEU A 222 -1.70 11.23 2.55
N GLU A 223 -2.85 11.74 2.99
CA GLU A 223 -3.13 13.17 3.04
C GLU A 223 -2.15 13.90 3.95
N GLU A 224 -1.87 13.36 5.14
CA GLU A 224 -0.90 13.91 6.08
C GLU A 224 0.53 13.91 5.51
N ILE A 225 0.95 12.82 4.88
CA ILE A 225 2.27 12.76 4.22
C ILE A 225 2.37 13.81 3.13
N LEU A 226 1.38 13.89 2.24
CA LEU A 226 1.41 14.80 1.10
C LEU A 226 1.31 16.25 1.55
N HIS A 227 0.49 16.54 2.57
CA HIS A 227 0.41 17.85 3.20
C HIS A 227 1.73 18.29 3.83
N ASN A 228 2.38 17.41 4.59
CA ASN A 228 3.68 17.70 5.20
C ASN A 228 4.81 17.79 4.17
N PHE A 229 4.62 17.19 3.00
CA PHE A 229 5.59 17.18 1.91
C PHE A 229 5.49 18.42 1.02
N GLU A 230 4.28 18.97 0.84
CA GLU A 230 3.99 20.14 0.00
C GLU A 230 4.94 21.32 0.26
N PRO A 231 5.20 21.78 1.50
CA PRO A 231 6.12 22.90 1.74
C PRO A 231 7.54 22.67 1.20
N LYS A 232 7.99 21.40 1.17
CA LYS A 232 9.32 21.05 0.67
C LYS A 232 9.38 21.22 -0.85
N ILE A 233 8.42 20.67 -1.58
CA ILE A 233 8.39 20.77 -3.04
C ILE A 233 8.07 22.19 -3.52
N THR A 234 7.20 22.92 -2.79
CA THR A 234 6.93 24.34 -3.01
C THR A 234 8.22 25.17 -2.92
N LYS A 235 9.01 24.96 -1.87
CA LYS A 235 10.28 25.68 -1.69
C LYS A 235 11.30 25.34 -2.78
N GLU A 236 11.41 24.06 -3.15
CA GLU A 236 12.31 23.65 -4.23
C GLU A 236 11.89 24.27 -5.56
N PHE A 237 10.60 24.28 -5.87
CA PHE A 237 10.06 24.92 -7.06
C PHE A 237 10.42 26.41 -7.10
N GLN A 238 10.21 27.14 -6.00
CA GLN A 238 10.55 28.57 -5.92
C GLN A 238 12.07 28.83 -5.99
N ASN A 239 12.91 27.88 -5.60
CA ASN A 239 14.36 28.02 -5.71
C ASN A 239 14.83 27.81 -7.16
N VAL A 240 14.25 26.84 -7.86
CA VAL A 240 14.55 26.52 -9.27
C VAL A 240 14.01 27.62 -10.18
N TYR A 241 12.79 28.07 -9.92
CA TYR A 241 12.08 29.09 -10.69
C TYR A 241 11.92 30.33 -9.81
N GLN A 242 12.84 31.29 -9.92
CA GLN A 242 12.78 32.54 -9.15
C GLN A 242 11.92 33.60 -9.85
N ASP A 243 12.17 33.80 -11.15
CA ASP A 243 11.55 34.87 -11.94
C ASP A 243 10.89 34.38 -13.23
N ASP A 244 11.22 33.18 -13.72
CA ASP A 244 10.68 32.62 -14.96
C ASP A 244 10.68 31.08 -14.94
N ILE A 245 9.65 30.46 -15.55
CA ILE A 245 9.58 29.01 -15.76
C ILE A 245 10.26 28.69 -17.09
N CYS A 246 11.59 28.60 -17.06
CA CYS A 246 12.37 28.03 -18.16
C CYS A 246 12.47 26.51 -17.95
N LEU A 247 11.83 25.74 -18.83
CA LEU A 247 11.63 24.27 -18.85
C LEU A 247 12.91 23.42 -18.69
N SER A 248 13.56 23.50 -17.54
CA SER A 248 14.57 22.56 -17.08
C SER A 248 13.84 21.35 -16.50
N LYS A 249 13.77 20.28 -17.30
CA LYS A 249 13.31 18.97 -16.79
C LYS A 249 14.45 18.35 -15.97
N ASP A 250 14.09 17.63 -14.90
CA ASP A 250 14.97 16.83 -14.02
C ASP A 250 15.44 17.48 -12.70
N ASP A 251 14.82 18.57 -12.25
CA ASP A 251 15.24 19.25 -11.00
C ASP A 251 14.58 18.73 -9.71
N PHE A 252 13.61 17.79 -9.77
CA PHE A 252 12.83 17.37 -8.58
C PHE A 252 12.98 15.90 -8.21
N ASN A 253 13.74 15.12 -8.98
CA ASN A 253 13.88 13.67 -8.81
C ASN A 253 14.21 13.27 -7.36
N GLY A 254 15.20 13.94 -6.76
CA GLY A 254 15.62 13.66 -5.38
C GLY A 254 14.51 13.91 -4.35
N THR A 255 13.69 14.92 -4.58
CA THR A 255 12.52 15.23 -3.74
C THR A 255 11.42 14.19 -3.95
N LEU A 256 11.10 13.82 -5.18
CA LEU A 256 10.11 12.76 -5.42
C LEU A 256 10.53 11.40 -4.84
N VAL A 257 11.83 11.08 -4.86
CA VAL A 257 12.39 9.90 -4.17
C VAL A 257 12.20 10.00 -2.66
N ASP A 258 12.37 11.18 -2.05
CA ASP A 258 12.06 11.38 -0.62
C ASP A 258 10.57 11.16 -0.32
N LEU A 259 9.66 11.69 -1.16
CA LEU A 259 8.22 11.44 -1.02
C LEU A 259 7.90 9.96 -1.05
N ARG A 260 8.43 9.24 -2.05
CA ARG A 260 8.30 7.78 -2.13
C ARG A 260 8.77 7.13 -0.83
N ASN A 261 9.99 7.41 -0.39
CA ASN A 261 10.54 6.82 0.83
C ASN A 261 9.69 7.11 2.08
N ARG A 262 8.99 8.25 2.15
CA ARG A 262 8.04 8.54 3.24
C ARG A 262 6.80 7.67 3.15
N ILE A 263 6.26 7.51 1.95
CA ILE A 263 5.12 6.60 1.72
C ILE A 263 5.53 5.15 2.05
N ASP A 264 6.72 4.70 1.62
CA ASP A 264 7.28 3.38 1.97
C ASP A 264 7.36 3.12 3.47
N ARG A 265 7.60 4.17 4.26
CA ARG A 265 7.72 4.11 5.73
C ARG A 265 6.40 4.07 6.46
N LEU A 266 5.26 4.22 5.76
CA LEU A 266 3.96 3.97 6.36
C LEU A 266 3.92 2.50 6.81
N ASN A 267 4.16 2.32 8.10
CA ASN A 267 3.91 1.06 8.77
C ASN A 267 2.40 0.88 8.82
N PHE A 268 1.89 -0.14 8.12
CA PHE A 268 0.55 -0.63 8.38
C PHE A 268 0.46 -1.10 9.83
N LYS A 269 -0.03 -0.24 10.71
CA LYS A 269 -0.82 -0.70 11.84
C LYS A 269 -2.23 -0.84 11.30
N ILE A 270 -2.70 -2.08 11.19
CA ILE A 270 -4.14 -2.31 11.15
C ILE A 270 -4.66 -1.71 12.47
N LEU A 271 -5.34 -0.56 12.37
CA LEU A 271 -6.05 0.05 13.49
C LEU A 271 -7.02 -0.96 14.07
N ASP A 272 -7.10 -1.00 15.40
CA ASP A 272 -7.92 -1.98 16.10
C ASP A 272 -9.41 -1.79 15.75
N SER A 273 -10.05 -2.91 15.43
CA SER A 273 -11.43 -2.96 14.96
C SER A 273 -12.46 -2.52 16.00
N GLU A 274 -12.11 -2.51 17.30
CA GLU A 274 -13.01 -2.09 18.37
C GLU A 274 -13.27 -0.57 18.34
N VAL A 275 -12.28 0.25 18.00
CA VAL A 275 -12.46 1.72 17.94
C VAL A 275 -13.26 2.13 16.70
N LEU A 276 -13.02 1.47 15.56
CA LEU A 276 -13.76 1.72 14.31
C LEU A 276 -15.16 1.11 14.33
N MET A 277 -15.39 -0.04 14.99
CA MET A 277 -16.74 -0.59 15.18
C MET A 277 -17.56 0.29 16.11
N ASP A 278 -17.00 0.80 17.21
CA ASP A 278 -17.75 1.67 18.12
C ASP A 278 -18.09 3.02 17.46
N GLU A 279 -17.17 3.60 16.69
CA GLU A 279 -17.45 4.81 15.90
C GLU A 279 -18.49 4.57 14.80
N MET A 280 -18.43 3.43 14.10
CA MET A 280 -19.42 3.07 13.05
C MET A 280 -20.78 2.69 13.63
N ILE A 281 -20.83 1.96 14.75
CA ILE A 281 -22.07 1.59 15.44
C ILE A 281 -22.73 2.83 16.04
N ASN A 282 -21.95 3.78 16.57
CA ASN A 282 -22.50 5.04 17.09
C ASN A 282 -23.02 5.94 15.94
N ALA A 283 -22.29 6.05 14.83
CA ALA A 283 -22.76 6.80 13.65
C ALA A 283 -24.04 6.21 13.04
N VAL A 284 -24.17 4.88 13.01
CA VAL A 284 -25.40 4.20 12.54
C VAL A 284 -26.57 4.37 13.51
N ARG A 285 -26.31 4.50 14.82
CA ARG A 285 -27.36 4.77 15.81
C ARG A 285 -27.89 6.20 15.73
N GLU A 286 -27.01 7.19 15.61
CA GLU A 286 -27.39 8.60 15.45
C GLU A 286 -28.21 8.88 14.17
N LEU A 287 -28.00 8.09 13.11
CA LEU A 287 -28.78 8.17 11.87
C LEU A 287 -30.16 7.50 11.94
N ASN A 288 -30.40 6.60 12.90
CA ASN A 288 -31.68 5.89 13.06
C ASN A 288 -32.61 6.56 14.10
N ASP A 289 -32.11 7.53 14.86
CA ASP A 289 -32.86 8.28 15.88
C ASP A 289 -33.34 9.67 15.37
N ILE A 290 -33.33 9.92 14.05
CA ILE A 290 -33.92 11.08 13.34
C ILE A 290 -35.03 10.59 12.41
#